data_AF-A0AAD7LP61-F1
#
_entry.id   AF-A0AAD7LP61-F1
#
_cell.length_a   1.000
_cell.length_b   1.000
_cell.length_c   1.000
_cell.angle_alpha   90.00
_cell.angle_beta   90.00
_cell.angle_gamma   90.00
#
_symmetry.space_group_name_H-M   'P 1'
#
loop_
_entity.id
_entity.type
_entity.pdbx_description
1 polymer ?
#
loop_
_entity_poly.entity_id
_entity_poly.type
_entity_poly.pdbx_seq_one_letter_code
_entity_poly.pdbx_strand_id
1 'polypeptide(L)' 'MINLGSEFEKISDFLSRFRSIPSIIELDSLTVRGDVWFGENITLKGRVSIAAKPGMKLEIPDGVVIENKDISEAVDM' A
#
# COMPACT_ATOMS: atom_id res chain seq x y z
N MET A 1 11.07 -9.52 -1.11
CA MET A 1 10.24 -10.45 -0.27
C MET A 1 8.97 -9.69 0.08
N ILE A 2 7.80 -10.21 -0.27
CA ILE A 2 6.50 -9.55 -0.04
C ILE A 2 5.91 -10.15 1.24
N ASN A 3 5.59 -9.31 2.24
CA ASN A 3 5.03 -9.74 3.53
C ASN A 3 3.70 -9.02 3.76
N LEU A 4 2.61 -9.78 3.61
CA LEU A 4 1.25 -9.30 3.73
C LEU A 4 0.65 -9.79 5.06
N GLY A 5 -0.05 -8.91 5.78
CA GLY A 5 -0.74 -9.25 7.03
C GLY A 5 -1.94 -10.19 6.83
N SER A 6 -2.55 -10.63 7.92
CA SER A 6 -3.74 -11.51 7.96
C SER A 6 -4.91 -10.98 7.13
N GLU A 7 -5.01 -9.66 6.95
CA GLU A 7 -6.04 -8.97 6.19
C GLU A 7 -5.92 -9.18 4.67
N PHE A 8 -4.85 -9.85 4.22
CA PHE A 8 -4.51 -10.10 2.83
C PHE A 8 -4.33 -11.59 2.50
N GLU A 9 -4.75 -12.50 3.40
CA GLU A 9 -4.70 -13.96 3.17
C GLU A 9 -5.56 -14.40 1.96
N LYS A 10 -6.58 -13.61 1.62
CA LYS A 10 -7.41 -13.82 0.42
C LYS A 10 -7.04 -12.80 -0.65
N ILE A 11 -6.61 -13.30 -1.80
CA ILE A 11 -6.33 -12.50 -3.00
C ILE A 11 -7.52 -11.60 -3.37
N SER A 12 -8.76 -12.02 -3.11
CA SER A 12 -9.96 -11.21 -3.34
C SER A 12 -10.01 -9.92 -2.51
N ASP A 13 -9.57 -9.98 -1.25
CA ASP A 13 -9.59 -8.85 -0.33
C ASP A 13 -8.38 -7.93 -0.54
N PHE A 14 -7.27 -8.51 -1.02
CA PHE A 14 -6.15 -7.74 -1.56
C PHE A 14 -6.62 -6.94 -2.78
N LEU A 15 -7.17 -7.60 -3.80
CA LEU A 15 -7.59 -6.96 -5.05
C LEU A 15 -8.68 -5.89 -4.86
N SER A 16 -9.61 -6.07 -3.90
CA SER A 16 -10.68 -5.09 -3.67
C SER A 16 -10.18 -3.75 -3.10
N ARG A 17 -9.00 -3.75 -2.46
CA ARG A 17 -8.36 -2.55 -1.89
C ARG A 17 -7.52 -1.78 -2.91
N PHE A 18 -7.30 -2.33 -4.10
CA PHE A 18 -6.63 -1.65 -5.21
C PHE A 18 -7.65 -1.31 -6.29
N ARG A 19 -7.89 -0.01 -6.53
CA ARG A 19 -8.69 0.41 -7.70
C ARG A 19 -7.99 0.06 -9.01
N SER A 20 -6.67 0.09 -9.03
CA SER A 20 -5.83 -0.41 -10.12
C SER A 20 -4.58 -1.07 -9.57
N ILE A 21 -4.02 -2.04 -10.31
CA ILE A 21 -2.74 -2.65 -9.93
C ILE A 21 -1.64 -1.58 -10.00
N PRO A 22 -0.91 -1.31 -8.91
CA PRO A 22 0.16 -0.32 -8.91
C PRO A 22 1.33 -0.81 -9.77
N SER A 23 2.09 0.13 -10.33
CA SER A 23 3.36 -0.17 -10.97
C SER A 23 4.40 -0.53 -9.90
N ILE A 24 4.96 -1.74 -10.00
CA ILE A 24 5.93 -2.30 -9.05
C ILE A 24 7.25 -2.71 -9.73
N ILE A 25 7.53 -2.17 -10.91
CA ILE A 25 8.70 -2.55 -11.73
C ILE A 25 10.02 -2.36 -10.96
N GLU A 26 10.12 -1.31 -10.14
CA GLU A 26 11.31 -0.95 -9.38
C GLU A 26 11.16 -1.25 -7.88
N LEU A 27 10.26 -2.16 -7.50
CA LEU A 27 9.95 -2.47 -6.10
C LEU A 27 10.82 -3.61 -5.56
N ASP A 28 11.53 -3.36 -4.46
CA ASP A 28 12.30 -4.39 -3.74
C ASP A 28 11.44 -5.14 -2.72
N SER A 29 10.63 -4.39 -1.97
CA SER A 29 9.73 -4.94 -0.94
C SER A 29 8.57 -4.00 -0.64
N LEU A 30 7.39 -4.58 -0.44
CA LEU A 30 6.18 -3.90 0.01
C LEU A 30 5.68 -4.58 1.27
N THR A 31 5.43 -3.79 2.32
CA THR A 31 4.72 -4.20 3.53
C THR A 31 3.47 -3.35 3.65
N VAL A 32 2.30 -3.98 3.75
CA VAL A 32 1.04 -3.28 4.00
C VAL A 32 0.36 -3.89 5.23
N ARG A 33 -0.03 -3.06 6.20
CA ARG A 33 -0.69 -3.48 7.44
C ARG A 33 -1.87 -2.58 7.77
N GLY A 34 -2.97 -3.16 8.26
CA GLY A 34 -4.17 -2.42 8.65
C GLY A 34 -5.08 -2.04 7.47
N ASP A 35 -5.98 -1.09 7.70
CA ASP A 35 -7.00 -0.69 6.73
C ASP A 35 -6.48 0.33 5.69
N VAL A 36 -5.68 -0.17 4.74
CA VAL A 36 -5.07 0.61 3.67
C VAL A 36 -5.81 0.39 2.35
N TRP A 37 -6.03 1.49 1.62
CA TRP A 37 -6.70 1.53 0.32
C TRP A 37 -5.84 2.26 -0.70
N PHE A 38 -5.85 1.78 -1.94
CA PHE A 38 -5.03 2.30 -3.03
C PHE A 38 -5.91 2.81 -4.15
N GLY A 39 -5.68 4.07 -4.52
CA GLY A 39 -6.23 4.71 -5.71
C GLY A 39 -5.69 4.13 -7.03
N GLU A 40 -5.85 4.90 -8.10
CA GLU A 40 -5.44 4.52 -9.45
C GLU A 40 -4.05 5.04 -9.82
N ASN A 41 -3.35 4.33 -10.73
CA ASN A 41 -2.06 4.76 -11.31
C ASN A 41 -0.94 5.01 -10.28
N ILE A 42 -0.95 4.28 -9.17
CA ILE A 42 0.08 4.37 -8.13
C ILE A 42 1.37 3.67 -8.60
N THR A 43 2.52 4.24 -8.25
CA THR A 43 3.85 3.64 -8.50
C THR A 43 4.60 3.43 -7.19
N LEU A 44 5.10 2.21 -6.96
CA LEU A 44 5.86 1.84 -5.77
C LEU A 44 7.29 1.46 -6.16
N LYS A 45 8.28 2.02 -5.46
CA LYS A 45 9.71 1.86 -5.76
C LYS A 45 10.55 1.58 -4.51
N GLY A 46 11.56 0.74 -4.64
CA GLY A 46 12.50 0.38 -3.57
C GLY A 46 11.82 -0.34 -2.41
N ARG A 47 12.06 0.13 -1.18
CA ARG A 47 11.41 -0.40 0.04
C ARG A 47 10.24 0.48 0.46
N VAL A 48 9.02 -0.04 0.42
CA VAL A 48 7.82 0.67 0.84
C VAL A 48 7.13 -0.06 1.99
N SER A 49 6.81 0.67 3.07
CA SER A 49 6.01 0.18 4.19
C SER A 49 4.82 1.09 4.42
N ILE A 50 3.62 0.54 4.51
CA ILE A 50 2.39 1.29 4.75
C ILE A 50 1.63 0.62 5.88
N ALA A 51 1.40 1.33 6.97
CA ALA A 51 0.75 0.80 8.16
C ALA A 51 -0.34 1.75 8.66
N ALA A 52 -1.60 1.38 8.48
CA ALA A 52 -2.71 2.11 9.09
C ALA A 52 -2.82 1.76 10.59
N LYS A 53 -2.98 2.79 11.43
CA LYS A 53 -3.23 2.61 12.86
C LYS A 53 -4.58 1.93 13.12
N PRO A 54 -4.74 1.18 14.24
CA PRO A 54 -6.01 0.56 14.58
C PRO A 54 -7.16 1.56 14.60
N GLY A 55 -8.25 1.25 13.88
CA GLY A 55 -9.44 2.12 13.78
C GLY A 55 -9.29 3.30 12.82
N MET A 56 -8.16 3.43 12.12
CA MET A 56 -7.95 4.44 11.08
C MET A 56 -7.92 3.80 9.70
N LYS A 57 -8.53 4.48 8.73
CA LYS A 57 -8.45 4.15 7.31
C LYS A 57 -7.41 5.05 6.66
N LEU A 58 -6.51 4.47 5.87
CA LEU A 58 -5.50 5.20 5.12
C LEU A 58 -5.75 5.01 3.62
N GLU A 59 -5.98 6.12 2.91
CA GLU A 59 -6.29 6.11 1.48
C GLU A 59 -5.13 6.74 0.71
N ILE A 60 -4.47 5.94 -0.13
CA ILE A 60 -3.41 6.40 -1.00
C ILE A 60 -4.05 7.05 -2.24
N PRO A 61 -3.80 8.33 -2.53
CA PRO A 61 -4.42 9.02 -3.64
C PRO A 61 -3.89 8.54 -5.00
N ASP A 62 -4.65 8.89 -6.04
CA ASP A 62 -4.34 8.52 -7.41
C ASP A 62 -3.04 9.17 -7.90
N GLY A 63 -2.27 8.44 -8.71
CA GLY A 63 -1.05 8.94 -9.38
C GLY A 63 0.16 9.13 -8.48
N VAL A 64 0.09 8.75 -7.20
CA VAL A 64 1.21 8.93 -6.26
C VAL A 64 2.36 7.97 -6.56
N VAL A 65 3.58 8.50 -6.48
CA VAL A 65 4.81 7.71 -6.49
C VAL A 65 5.36 7.62 -5.07
N ILE A 66 5.50 6.40 -4.55
CA ILE A 66 6.04 6.13 -3.23
C ILE A 66 7.36 5.39 -3.40
N GLU A 67 8.46 6.01 -2.94
CA GLU A 67 9.80 5.48 -3.09
C GLU A 67 10.55 5.51 -1.76
N ASN A 68 11.07 4.35 -1.32
CA ASN A 68 11.91 4.22 -0.12
C ASN A 68 11.31 4.90 1.13
N LYS A 69 10.00 4.71 1.35
CA LYS A 69 9.22 5.47 2.33
C LYS A 69 8.39 4.56 3.23
N ASP A 70 8.31 4.96 4.49
CA ASP A 70 7.41 4.40 5.50
C ASP A 70 6.24 5.39 5.72
N ILE A 71 5.01 4.92 5.53
CA ILE A 71 3.77 5.70 5.68
C ILE A 71 2.97 5.11 6.83
N SER A 72 2.69 5.91 7.85
CA SER A 72 1.90 5.48 9.02
C SER A 72 0.67 6.35 9.29
N GLU A 73 0.65 7.55 8.74
CA GLU A 73 -0.44 8.51 8.84
C GLU A 73 -0.71 9.19 7.50
N ALA A 74 -1.93 9.71 7.31
CA ALA A 74 -2.29 10.44 6.10
C ALA A 74 -1.48 11.73 5.88
N VAL A 75 -0.88 12.27 6.95
CA VAL A 75 0.03 13.43 6.87
C VAL A 75 1.41 13.09 6.32
N ASP A 76 1.79 11.82 6.33
CA ASP A 76 3.08 11.36 5.78
C ASP A 76 3.04 11.30 4.25
N MET A 77 1.90 11.55 3.61
CA MET A 77 1.65 11.38 2.18
C MET A 77 2.19 12.53 1.35
#